data_AF-A0A091V9M7-F1
#
_entry.id   AF-A0A091V9M7-F1
#
_cell.length_a   1.000
_cell.length_b   1.000
_cell.length_c   1.000
_cell.angle_alpha   90.00
_cell.angle_beta   90.00
_cell.angle_gamma   90.00
#
_symmetry.space_group_name_H-M   'P 1'
#
loop_
_entity.id
_entity.type
_entity.pdbx_description
1 polymer ?
#
loop_
_entity_poly.entity_id
_entity_poly.type
_entity_poly.pdbx_seq_one_letter_code
_entity_poly.pdbx_strand_id
1 'polypeptide(L)'
;QPVGCLQGEQVWAYARGQLRPGFPRRVADEFPGVPGGVDAAVECHPEECGGETVLFFKGDTVYSFDLELRVTKPRTWPGLGPCDAALRWLERYYCLRGTQFQRFDPLTGEVPPGYPRDLRDYFIPCPG
;
A
#
# COMPACT_ATOMS: atom_id res chain seq x y z
N GLN A 1 -8.22 -3.82 -14.07
CA GLN A 1 -7.50 -2.57 -13.74
C GLN A 1 -6.03 -2.73 -14.16
N PRO A 2 -5.28 -1.64 -14.42
CA PRO A 2 -3.83 -1.72 -14.54
C PRO A 2 -3.20 -2.15 -13.20
N VAL A 3 -2.01 -2.73 -13.25
CA VAL A 3 -1.24 -3.18 -12.07
C VAL A 3 0.07 -2.40 -12.01
N GLY A 4 0.40 -1.86 -10.84
CA GLY A 4 1.69 -1.22 -10.56
C GLY A 4 2.62 -2.17 -9.80
N CYS A 5 3.87 -2.26 -10.23
CA CYS A 5 4.92 -2.98 -9.49
C CYS A 5 6.00 -1.97 -9.09
N LEU A 6 6.46 -2.03 -7.84
CA LEU A 6 7.48 -1.14 -7.28
C LEU A 6 8.74 -1.96 -6.97
N GLN A 7 9.91 -1.48 -7.37
CA GLN A 7 11.18 -2.10 -7.03
C GLN A 7 12.28 -1.03 -6.95
N GLY A 8 12.85 -0.86 -5.76
CA GLY A 8 13.80 0.21 -5.49
C GLY A 8 13.23 1.58 -5.85
N GLU A 9 13.97 2.36 -6.63
CA GLU A 9 13.57 3.70 -7.07
C GLU A 9 12.57 3.71 -8.23
N GLN A 10 12.14 2.54 -8.73
CA GLN A 10 11.39 2.43 -9.98
C GLN A 10 9.99 1.87 -9.78
N VAL A 11 9.09 2.29 -10.68
CA VAL A 11 7.74 1.75 -10.85
C VAL A 11 7.58 1.23 -12.28
N TRP A 12 6.85 0.12 -12.42
CA TRP A 12 6.39 -0.45 -13.68
C TRP A 12 4.87 -0.46 -13.68
N ALA A 13 4.25 -0.12 -14.81
CA ALA A 13 2.81 -0.21 -14.97
C ALA A 13 2.45 -1.21 -16.06
N TYR A 14 1.61 -2.17 -15.72
CA TYR A 14 1.12 -3.20 -16.63
C TYR A 14 -0.37 -3.02 -16.88
N ALA A 15 -0.80 -3.19 -18.12
CA ALA A 15 -2.21 -3.23 -18.49
C ALA A 15 -2.45 -4.47 -19.36
N ARG A 16 -3.42 -5.31 -18.98
CA ARG A 16 -3.71 -6.58 -19.68
C ARG A 16 -2.46 -7.46 -19.88
N GLY A 17 -1.59 -7.51 -18.86
CA GLY A 17 -0.34 -8.28 -18.88
C GLY A 17 0.80 -7.66 -19.70
N GLN A 18 0.61 -6.50 -20.33
CA GLN A 18 1.64 -5.84 -21.13
C GLN A 18 2.21 -4.62 -20.39
N LEU A 19 3.54 -4.45 -20.45
CA LEU A 19 4.21 -3.26 -19.94
C LEU A 19 3.75 -2.04 -20.73
N ARG A 20 3.30 -1.00 -20.03
CA ARG A 20 2.85 0.24 -20.67
C ARG A 20 4.05 1.01 -21.25
N PRO A 21 3.90 1.62 -22.43
CA PRO A 21 4.94 2.49 -23.00
C PRO A 21 5.36 3.59 -22.02
N GLY A 22 6.67 3.84 -21.94
CA GLY A 22 7.24 4.86 -21.06
C GLY A 22 7.46 4.42 -19.60
N PHE A 23 7.33 3.12 -19.31
CA PHE A 23 7.78 2.50 -18.06
C PHE A 23 8.99 1.57 -18.30
N PRO A 24 9.88 1.37 -17.31
CA PRO A 24 9.79 1.88 -15.94
C PRO A 24 10.05 3.38 -15.82
N ARG A 25 9.56 3.96 -14.72
CA ARG A 25 9.78 5.35 -14.32
C ARG A 25 10.31 5.42 -12.91
N ARG A 26 10.90 6.54 -12.53
CA ARG A 26 11.24 6.77 -11.12
C ARG A 26 9.96 6.99 -10.31
N VAL A 27 9.92 6.45 -9.10
CA VAL A 27 8.79 6.64 -8.16
C VAL A 27 8.55 8.12 -7.91
N ALA A 28 9.61 8.90 -7.66
CA ALA A 28 9.50 10.33 -7.40
C ALA A 28 8.97 11.15 -8.60
N ASP A 29 9.14 10.66 -9.83
CA ASP A 29 8.64 11.33 -11.04
C ASP A 29 7.15 11.00 -11.26
N GLU A 30 6.76 9.74 -11.04
CA GLU A 30 5.37 9.29 -11.20
C GLU A 30 4.48 9.69 -10.01
N PHE A 31 5.04 9.76 -8.81
CA PHE A 31 4.38 10.10 -7.55
C PHE A 31 5.16 11.20 -6.80
N PRO A 32 5.02 12.48 -7.19
CA PRO A 32 5.79 13.57 -6.60
C PRO A 32 5.60 13.67 -5.08
N GLY A 33 6.73 13.63 -4.35
CA GLY A 33 6.75 13.67 -2.88
C GLY A 33 6.76 12.30 -2.21
N VAL A 34 6.58 11.21 -2.97
CA VAL A 34 6.78 9.84 -2.48
C VAL A 34 8.26 9.45 -2.67
N PRO A 35 8.95 8.98 -1.62
CA PRO A 35 10.33 8.52 -1.75
C PRO A 35 10.40 7.23 -2.58
N GLY A 36 11.51 6.99 -3.27
CA GLY A 36 11.79 5.67 -3.84
C GLY A 36 12.11 4.65 -2.74
N GLY A 37 12.08 3.36 -3.09
CA GLY A 37 12.35 2.25 -2.17
C GLY A 37 11.34 2.21 -1.01
N VAL A 38 10.06 2.25 -1.36
CA VAL A 38 8.95 2.02 -0.42
C VAL A 38 8.86 0.54 -0.07
N ASP A 39 8.42 0.25 1.14
CA ASP A 39 8.31 -1.11 1.66
C ASP A 39 7.01 -1.76 1.19
N ALA A 40 5.92 -0.98 1.12
CA ALA A 40 4.62 -1.44 0.66
C ALA A 40 3.83 -0.33 -0.05
N ALA A 41 2.80 -0.71 -0.80
CA ALA A 41 1.80 0.21 -1.33
C ALA A 41 0.43 -0.46 -1.39
N VAL A 42 -0.65 0.31 -1.23
CA VAL A 42 -2.03 -0.17 -1.41
C VAL A 42 -2.91 0.92 -2.00
N GLU A 43 -3.75 0.56 -2.95
CA GLU A 43 -4.80 1.40 -3.50
C GLU A 43 -5.93 1.63 -2.49
N CYS A 44 -6.42 2.86 -2.40
CA CYS A 44 -7.56 3.23 -1.58
C CYS A 44 -8.59 3.94 -2.44
N HIS A 45 -9.78 3.35 -2.54
CA HIS A 45 -10.79 3.85 -3.44
C HIS A 45 -11.54 5.05 -2.85
N PRO A 46 -12.23 5.85 -3.69
CA PRO A 46 -12.99 7.01 -3.23
C PRO A 46 -14.02 6.70 -2.15
N GLU A 47 -14.70 5.55 -2.24
CA GLU A 47 -15.67 5.09 -1.23
C GLU A 47 -15.07 4.91 0.18
N GLU A 48 -13.76 4.68 0.29
CA GLU A 48 -13.06 4.38 1.54
C GLU A 48 -12.17 5.53 2.02
N CYS A 49 -11.55 6.27 1.08
CA CYS A 49 -10.61 7.36 1.38
C CYS A 49 -11.15 8.77 1.06
N GLY A 50 -12.34 8.91 0.47
CA GLY A 50 -12.87 10.20 0.02
C GLY A 50 -12.21 10.75 -1.26
N GLY A 51 -11.32 9.98 -1.89
CA GLY A 51 -10.64 10.27 -3.15
C GLY A 51 -9.81 9.08 -3.61
N GLU A 52 -9.52 9.02 -4.91
CA GLU A 52 -8.69 7.96 -5.50
C GLU A 52 -7.23 8.12 -5.03
N THR A 53 -6.82 7.29 -4.08
CA THR A 53 -5.56 7.49 -3.31
C THR A 53 -4.70 6.24 -3.38
N VAL A 54 -3.38 6.40 -3.34
CA VAL A 54 -2.44 5.31 -3.06
C VAL A 54 -1.72 5.61 -1.75
N LEU A 55 -1.72 4.65 -0.83
CA LEU A 55 -0.95 4.72 0.41
C LEU A 55 0.38 4.00 0.18
N PHE A 56 1.50 4.73 0.31
CA PHE A 56 2.84 4.17 0.24
C PHE A 56 3.47 4.11 1.64
N PHE A 57 4.08 2.99 2.00
CA PHE A 57 4.69 2.78 3.32
C PHE A 57 6.20 2.80 3.20
N LYS A 58 6.88 3.55 4.08
CA LYS A 58 8.34 3.52 4.21
C LYS A 58 8.73 3.73 5.67
N GLY A 59 9.23 2.68 6.30
CA GLY A 59 9.40 2.63 7.76
C GLY A 59 8.08 2.94 8.46
N ASP A 60 8.11 3.87 9.41
CA ASP A 60 6.93 4.30 10.17
C ASP A 60 6.12 5.43 9.50
N THR A 61 6.48 5.82 8.29
CA THR A 61 5.81 6.91 7.55
C THR A 61 4.93 6.35 6.46
N VAL A 62 3.69 6.86 6.40
CA VAL A 62 2.75 6.57 5.31
C VAL A 62 2.59 7.81 4.45
N TYR A 63 2.84 7.69 3.15
CA TYR A 63 2.67 8.75 2.17
C TYR A 63 1.35 8.52 1.44
N SER A 64 0.35 9.33 1.76
CA SER A 64 -0.95 9.32 1.10
C SER A 64 -0.86 10.17 -0.16
N PHE A 65 -0.89 9.53 -1.33
CA PHE A 65 -0.83 10.19 -2.62
C PHE A 65 -2.21 10.26 -3.26
N ASP A 66 -2.70 11.46 -3.47
CA ASP A 66 -3.95 11.72 -4.19
C ASP A 66 -3.70 11.64 -5.71
N LEU A 67 -4.38 10.72 -6.42
CA LEU A 67 -4.15 10.50 -7.85
C LEU A 67 -4.71 11.62 -8.73
N GLU A 68 -5.74 12.35 -8.26
CA GLU A 68 -6.36 13.45 -8.99
C GLU A 68 -5.56 14.74 -8.80
N LEU A 69 -5.29 15.11 -7.55
CA LEU A 69 -4.57 16.34 -7.20
C LEU A 69 -3.05 16.20 -7.38
N ARG A 70 -2.53 14.97 -7.45
CA ARG A 70 -1.10 14.65 -7.54
C ARG A 70 -0.29 15.23 -6.38
N VAL A 71 -0.87 15.22 -5.18
CA VAL A 71 -0.26 15.74 -3.95
C VAL A 71 0.03 14.58 -3.00
N THR A 72 1.24 14.54 -2.45
CA THR A 72 1.60 13.63 -1.35
C THR A 72 1.38 14.30 0.00
N LYS A 73 0.71 13.60 0.92
CA LYS A 73 0.58 13.97 2.33
C LYS A 73 1.23 12.88 3.21
N PRO A 74 2.35 13.17 3.89
CA PRO A 74 2.91 12.25 4.86
C PRO A 74 2.02 12.16 6.11
N ARG A 75 1.88 10.96 6.65
CA ARG A 75 1.11 10.62 7.84
C ARG A 75 1.95 9.71 8.72
N THR A 76 1.72 9.81 10.03
CA THR A 76 2.30 8.90 11.02
C THR A 76 1.16 8.19 11.71
N TRP A 77 1.19 6.86 11.70
CA TRP A 77 0.19 6.01 12.32
C TRP A 77 0.86 5.11 13.38
N PRO A 78 1.03 5.61 14.62
CA PRO A 78 1.84 4.94 15.64
C PRO A 78 1.39 3.51 15.96
N GLY A 79 0.09 3.22 15.83
CA GLY A 79 -0.47 1.89 16.08
C GLY A 79 -0.24 0.88 14.94
N LEU A 80 0.11 1.35 13.73
CA LEU A 80 0.32 0.48 12.58
C LEU A 80 1.76 -0.09 12.56
N GLY A 81 2.75 0.77 12.77
CA GLY A 81 4.17 0.45 12.57
C GLY A 81 4.50 0.15 11.09
N PRO A 82 5.69 -0.39 10.79
CA PRO A 82 6.13 -0.63 9.42
C PRO A 82 5.41 -1.82 8.76
N CYS A 83 5.23 -1.76 7.44
CA CYS A 83 4.60 -2.83 6.65
C CYS A 83 5.57 -3.35 5.59
N ASP A 84 5.76 -4.67 5.54
CA ASP A 84 6.56 -5.33 4.48
C ASP A 84 5.74 -5.48 3.19
N ALA A 85 4.42 -5.53 3.31
CA ALA A 85 3.46 -5.49 2.22
C ALA A 85 2.14 -4.92 2.73
N ALA A 86 1.32 -4.40 1.82
CA ALA A 86 -0.01 -3.93 2.13
C ALA A 86 -0.97 -4.37 1.03
N LEU A 87 -2.21 -4.67 1.39
CA LEU A 87 -3.22 -5.06 0.41
C LEU A 87 -4.61 -4.64 0.85
N ARG A 88 -5.46 -4.39 -0.14
CA ARG A 88 -6.90 -4.20 0.01
C ARG A 88 -7.61 -5.48 -0.41
N TRP A 89 -8.48 -6.02 0.44
CA TRP A 89 -9.30 -7.17 0.11
C TRP A 89 -10.69 -7.04 0.70
N LEU A 90 -11.72 -7.11 -0.14
CA LEU A 90 -13.13 -6.94 0.23
C LEU A 90 -13.33 -5.70 1.12
N GLU A 91 -12.87 -4.54 0.63
CA GLU A 91 -13.02 -3.22 1.29
C GLU A 91 -12.28 -3.10 2.64
N ARG A 92 -11.32 -4.00 2.91
CA ARG A 92 -10.51 -4.00 4.13
C ARG A 92 -9.03 -3.89 3.79
N TYR A 93 -8.31 -3.18 4.65
CA TYR A 93 -6.90 -2.88 4.44
C TYR A 93 -6.04 -3.63 5.44
N TYR A 94 -4.98 -4.25 4.93
CA TYR A 94 -4.11 -5.10 5.70
C TYR A 94 -2.66 -4.67 5.53
N CYS A 95 -1.97 -4.53 6.64
CA CYS A 95 -0.53 -4.37 6.74
C CYS A 95 0.06 -5.73 7.11
N LEU A 96 0.99 -6.24 6.30
CA LEU A 96 1.66 -7.51 6.51
C LEU A 96 3.06 -7.25 7.07
N ARG A 97 3.46 -8.05 8.05
CA ARG A 97 4.79 -8.02 8.65
C ARG A 97 5.26 -9.44 8.90
N GLY A 98 6.20 -9.93 8.10
CA GLY A 98 6.62 -11.33 8.08
C GLY A 98 5.43 -12.28 7.88
N THR A 99 5.19 -13.17 8.84
CA THR A 99 4.06 -14.12 8.83
C THR A 99 2.81 -13.59 9.52
N GLN A 100 2.83 -12.34 9.97
CA GLN A 100 1.72 -11.71 10.69
C GLN A 100 1.05 -10.63 9.83
N PHE A 101 -0.20 -10.34 10.14
CA PHE A 101 -0.92 -9.22 9.54
C PHE A 101 -1.79 -8.51 10.57
N GLN A 102 -2.09 -7.24 10.25
CA GLN A 102 -3.04 -6.43 10.99
C GLN A 102 -3.97 -5.67 10.04
N ARG A 103 -5.25 -5.58 10.39
CA ARG A 103 -6.20 -4.72 9.68
C ARG A 103 -6.07 -3.30 10.21
N PHE A 104 -6.18 -2.31 9.33
CA PHE A 104 -6.19 -0.90 9.70
C PHE A 104 -7.30 -0.12 9.00
N ASP A 105 -7.66 1.03 9.56
CA ASP A 105 -8.49 2.05 8.91
C ASP A 105 -7.62 2.92 7.98
N PRO A 106 -7.93 3.06 6.68
CA PRO A 106 -7.06 3.73 5.72
C PRO A 106 -7.01 5.26 5.88
N LEU A 107 -7.92 5.86 6.66
CA LEU A 107 -7.96 7.30 6.92
C LEU A 107 -7.24 7.65 8.22
N THR A 108 -7.51 6.90 9.28
CA THR A 108 -7.02 7.18 10.64
C THR A 108 -5.77 6.39 11.01
N GLY A 109 -5.52 5.25 10.35
CA GLY A 109 -4.47 4.30 10.71
C GLY A 109 -4.78 3.48 11.96
N GLU A 110 -6.02 3.53 12.47
CA GLU A 110 -6.42 2.80 13.66
C GLU A 110 -6.40 1.28 13.41
N VAL A 111 -5.83 0.55 14.37
CA VAL A 111 -5.76 -0.91 14.35
C VAL A 111 -6.73 -1.44 15.41
N PRO A 112 -7.80 -2.14 14.99
CA PRO A 112 -8.77 -2.71 15.92
C PRO A 112 -8.14 -3.74 16.88
N PRO A 113 -8.76 -4.02 18.04
CA PRO A 113 -8.24 -5.03 18.97
C PRO A 113 -8.23 -6.44 18.35
N GLY A 114 -7.30 -7.27 18.82
CA GLY A 114 -7.17 -8.67 18.37
C GLY A 114 -6.25 -8.88 17.16
N TYR A 115 -5.31 -7.95 16.96
CA TYR A 115 -4.17 -8.07 16.04
C TYR A 115 -2.84 -8.00 16.80
N PRO A 116 -1.74 -8.50 16.24
CA PRO A 116 -1.62 -9.16 14.93
C PRO A 116 -2.24 -10.57 14.89
N ARG A 117 -2.52 -11.07 13.68
CA ARG A 117 -2.95 -12.45 13.40
C ARG A 117 -1.97 -13.13 12.44
N ASP A 118 -1.92 -14.46 12.44
CA ASP A 118 -1.02 -15.22 11.57
C ASP A 118 -1.61 -15.35 10.16
N LEU A 119 -0.83 -15.04 9.13
CA LEU A 119 -1.25 -15.14 7.73
C LEU A 119 -1.67 -16.57 7.33
N ARG A 120 -1.07 -17.58 7.94
CA ARG A 120 -1.28 -19.01 7.61
C ARG A 120 -2.64 -19.54 8.07
N ASP A 121 -3.30 -18.83 8.98
CA ASP A 121 -4.63 -19.22 9.45
C ASP A 121 -5.75 -18.59 8.60
N TYR A 122 -5.43 -17.67 7.69
CA TYR A 122 -6.41 -16.84 6.99
C TYR A 122 -6.19 -16.73 5.47
N PHE A 123 -4.97 -16.44 5.04
CA PHE A 123 -4.66 -16.11 3.65
C PHE A 123 -3.98 -17.25 2.90
N ILE A 124 -3.25 -18.11 3.61
CA ILE A 124 -2.47 -19.19 3.00
C ILE A 124 -2.99 -20.52 3.57
N PRO A 125 -3.57 -21.41 2.74
CA PRO A 125 -3.94 -22.74 3.22
C PRO A 125 -2.65 -23.55 3.49
N CYS A 126 -2.26 -23.63 4.76
CA CYS A 126 -1.15 -24.46 5.21
C CYS A 126 -1.69 -25.82 5.68
N PRO A 127 -1.20 -26.95 5.13
CA PRO A 127 -1.44 -28.27 5.72
C PRO A 127 -0.87 -28.29 7.15
N GLY A 128 -1.68 -28.77 8.10
CA GLY A 128 -1.28 -28.93 9.51
C GLY A 128 -0.32 -30.09 9.73
#